data_AF-A0A378PG57-F1
#
_entry.id   AF-A0A378PG57-F1
#
_cell.length_a   1.000
_cell.length_b   1.000
_cell.length_c   1.000
_cell.angle_alpha   90.00
_cell.angle_beta   90.00
_cell.angle_gamma   90.00
#
_symmetry.space_group_name_H-M   'P 1'
#
loop_
_entity.id
_entity.type
_entity.pdbx_description
1 polymer ?
#
loop_
_entity_poly.entity_id
_entity_poly.type
_entity_poly.pdbx_seq_one_letter_code
_entity_poly.pdbx_strand_id
1 'polypeptide(L)'
;MFERGTEWIRADFHLHTKADKEFKYSGEDNSFVSEYVQKLKEEKIGLGVITNHNKFDLGEYKALKKKANKEDIALFPGVELSVKEGANGIHCLIVFKETEWINGKNENINQFLDEVFKGISNRENENTRCNLDLAHVIEELNSYDKGYFILMAHIEQRSGFLKECDGGLIESLAQKTYFKNSVLGFQKGRTRDKIKQLEQWMGYKLPYIEGSDCKSIDEIGKGDKKCYVKIGDSNFDSVALAFKDFKNRISLEKSTSSHGFIRSVEFLGGKLDGKKIYLSPELNCLIGIRGSGKSSIIEAIRYALDIPPSNSDNDYKREVVKNLLGSGGQVILELQDNYGNLYRIKRILGEDPHVTDMDDKGVGAKIGSILSAPLYFGQKDLSAMDNGFELTLLDKIVGEVSGNFETQISNIEERISSKMKGFINLENKINNGGELEKDLSDIKHKIKIFEEKGLSDKLSKQVNFQQDKATIDNVNTLVGKYIQALQNIISSEELSMLIKLEKSNSQEVPELFEKLRIEIKKVTSTKIKLKKSSKRSKIQKVN
;
A
#
# COMPACT_ATOMS: atom_id res chain seq x y z
N MET A 1 22.11 -6.29 -11.74
CA MET A 1 21.49 -5.28 -10.85
C MET A 1 20.04 -5.14 -11.28
N PHE A 2 19.08 -5.25 -10.35
CA PHE A 2 17.66 -5.18 -10.71
C PHE A 2 17.25 -3.76 -11.06
N GLU A 3 16.20 -3.64 -11.89
CA GLU A 3 15.71 -2.34 -12.36
C GLU A 3 15.28 -1.43 -11.20
N ARG A 4 14.75 -1.99 -10.11
CA ARG A 4 14.17 -1.24 -8.98
C ARG A 4 15.03 -1.24 -7.72
N GLY A 5 16.33 -1.50 -7.86
CA GLY A 5 17.20 -1.64 -6.70
C GLY A 5 17.03 -3.01 -6.05
N THR A 6 16.60 -3.09 -4.79
CA THR A 6 16.48 -4.37 -4.07
C THR A 6 15.12 -5.04 -4.25
N GLU A 7 15.12 -6.32 -4.58
CA GLU A 7 13.90 -7.11 -4.73
C GLU A 7 13.94 -8.39 -3.88
N TRP A 8 12.76 -8.87 -3.48
CA TRP A 8 12.59 -10.14 -2.78
C TRP A 8 12.56 -11.30 -3.77
N ILE A 9 13.55 -12.18 -3.68
CA ILE A 9 13.74 -13.28 -4.61
C ILE A 9 13.65 -14.59 -3.84
N ARG A 10 12.88 -15.55 -4.36
CA ARG A 10 12.83 -16.89 -3.79
C ARG A 10 14.19 -17.54 -4.00
N ALA A 11 14.78 -18.02 -2.90
CA ALA A 11 16.05 -18.71 -2.89
C ALA A 11 15.89 -20.17 -2.49
N ASP A 12 16.71 -21.04 -3.07
CA ASP A 12 16.90 -22.42 -2.64
C ASP A 12 18.40 -22.66 -2.39
N PHE A 13 18.78 -22.77 -1.12
CA PHE A 13 20.18 -22.86 -0.69
C PHE A 13 20.73 -24.28 -0.68
N HIS A 14 19.91 -25.29 -1.01
CA HIS A 14 20.29 -26.69 -0.89
C HIS A 14 19.71 -27.47 -2.08
N LEU A 15 20.47 -27.53 -3.17
CA LEU A 15 20.08 -28.19 -4.41
C LEU A 15 21.11 -29.24 -4.82
N HIS A 16 20.66 -30.47 -5.06
CA HIS A 16 21.47 -31.51 -5.67
C HIS A 16 21.21 -31.60 -7.18
N THR A 17 22.13 -32.27 -7.86
CA THR A 17 22.14 -32.44 -9.32
C THR A 17 22.48 -33.89 -9.67
N LYS A 18 22.40 -34.29 -10.94
CA LYS A 18 22.69 -35.69 -11.33
C LYS A 18 24.15 -36.11 -11.11
N ALA A 19 25.08 -35.17 -10.91
CA ALA A 19 26.44 -35.51 -10.48
C ALA A 19 26.49 -36.09 -9.06
N ASP A 20 25.46 -35.85 -8.24
CA ASP A 20 25.26 -36.45 -6.93
C ASP A 20 24.74 -37.89 -7.05
N LYS A 21 25.27 -38.81 -6.22
CA LYS A 21 24.90 -40.23 -6.28
C LYS A 21 23.49 -40.53 -5.79
N GLU A 22 22.94 -39.67 -4.94
CA GLU A 22 21.59 -39.82 -4.41
C GLU A 22 20.52 -39.27 -5.35
N PHE A 23 20.92 -38.43 -6.31
CA PHE A 23 20.01 -37.79 -7.23
C PHE A 23 19.56 -38.75 -8.33
N LYS A 24 18.25 -38.98 -8.40
CA LYS A 24 17.63 -39.85 -9.40
C LYS A 24 17.12 -39.02 -10.57
N TYR A 25 17.63 -39.35 -11.75
CA TYR A 25 17.15 -38.81 -13.01
C TYR A 25 16.97 -39.94 -14.03
N SER A 26 15.77 -40.04 -14.59
CA SER A 26 15.40 -41.09 -15.57
C SER A 26 15.10 -40.54 -16.97
N GLY A 27 15.32 -39.24 -17.20
CA GLY A 27 15.17 -38.61 -18.51
C GLY A 27 16.41 -38.77 -19.39
N GLU A 28 16.43 -38.12 -20.55
CA GLU A 28 17.58 -38.12 -21.44
C GLU A 28 18.70 -37.22 -20.89
N ASP A 29 19.95 -37.68 -20.94
CA ASP A 29 21.07 -36.94 -20.37
C ASP A 29 21.23 -35.51 -20.92
N ASN A 30 20.88 -35.32 -22.19
CA ASN A 30 20.91 -34.04 -22.88
C ASN A 30 19.75 -33.11 -22.47
N SER A 31 18.65 -33.63 -21.92
CA SER A 31 17.50 -32.83 -21.48
C SER A 31 17.62 -32.38 -20.02
N PHE A 32 18.46 -33.03 -19.20
CA PHE A 32 18.66 -32.72 -17.78
C PHE A 32 18.78 -31.21 -17.48
N VAL A 33 19.76 -30.53 -18.08
CA VAL A 33 20.01 -29.09 -17.86
C VAL A 33 18.79 -28.25 -18.20
N SER A 34 18.05 -28.66 -19.22
CA SER A 34 16.83 -27.97 -19.67
C SER A 34 15.69 -28.13 -18.69
N GLU A 35 15.41 -29.36 -18.29
CA GLU A 35 14.35 -29.70 -17.34
C GLU A 35 14.62 -29.11 -15.96
N TYR A 36 15.88 -29.14 -15.52
CA TYR A 36 16.29 -28.58 -14.23
C TYR A 36 16.02 -27.08 -14.14
N VAL A 37 16.46 -26.30 -15.14
CA VAL A 37 16.25 -24.84 -15.16
C VAL A 37 14.77 -24.51 -15.36
N GLN A 38 14.07 -25.28 -16.18
CA GLN A 38 12.63 -25.12 -16.35
C GLN A 38 11.89 -25.33 -15.02
N LYS A 39 12.30 -26.33 -14.24
CA LYS A 39 11.72 -26.57 -12.92
C LYS A 39 12.00 -25.45 -11.92
N LEU A 40 13.23 -24.92 -11.89
CA LEU A 40 13.57 -23.74 -11.08
C LEU A 40 12.65 -22.56 -11.42
N LYS A 41 12.41 -22.33 -12.72
CA LYS A 41 11.53 -21.28 -13.23
C LYS A 41 10.06 -21.49 -12.84
N GLU A 42 9.55 -22.71 -12.96
CA GLU A 42 8.19 -23.07 -12.53
C GLU A 42 7.97 -22.82 -11.04
N GLU A 43 8.97 -23.15 -10.23
CA GLU A 43 8.98 -22.85 -8.80
C GLU A 43 9.29 -21.38 -8.49
N LYS A 44 9.51 -20.52 -9.49
CA LYS A 44 9.84 -19.10 -9.31
C LYS A 44 11.07 -18.89 -8.43
N ILE A 45 12.04 -19.79 -8.51
CA ILE A 45 13.34 -19.67 -7.82
C ILE A 45 14.22 -18.76 -8.66
N GLY A 46 14.62 -17.62 -8.11
CA GLY A 46 15.54 -16.69 -8.78
C GLY A 46 16.98 -16.80 -8.28
N LEU A 47 17.20 -17.53 -7.19
CA LEU A 47 18.53 -17.83 -6.66
C LEU A 47 18.62 -19.28 -6.19
N GLY A 48 19.58 -20.03 -6.69
CA GLY A 48 19.87 -21.41 -6.26
C GLY A 48 21.33 -21.59 -5.87
N VAL A 49 21.61 -22.52 -4.97
CA VAL A 49 22.99 -22.96 -4.68
C VAL A 49 23.08 -24.46 -4.93
N ILE A 50 23.97 -24.86 -5.85
CA ILE A 50 24.24 -26.27 -6.12
C ILE A 50 25.17 -26.80 -5.03
N THR A 51 24.75 -27.82 -4.29
CA THR A 51 25.42 -28.32 -3.08
C THR A 51 25.44 -29.85 -3.03
N ASN A 52 25.96 -30.50 -4.08
CA ASN A 52 26.10 -31.97 -4.08
C ASN A 52 26.96 -32.46 -2.89
N HIS A 53 26.75 -33.69 -2.46
CA HIS A 53 27.48 -34.30 -1.34
C HIS A 53 28.96 -34.51 -1.68
N ASN A 54 29.83 -33.78 -0.97
CA ASN A 54 31.29 -33.89 -1.03
C ASN A 54 31.88 -33.81 -2.46
N LYS A 55 31.15 -33.20 -3.39
CA LYS A 55 31.48 -33.20 -4.82
C LYS A 55 31.09 -31.89 -5.47
N PHE A 56 31.95 -31.39 -6.36
CA PHE A 56 31.64 -30.27 -7.21
C PHE A 56 31.94 -30.61 -8.67
N ASP A 57 30.91 -30.66 -9.53
CA ASP A 57 31.08 -30.87 -10.97
C ASP A 57 31.07 -29.52 -11.71
N LEU A 58 32.25 -29.08 -12.14
CA LEU A 58 32.43 -27.81 -12.84
C LEU A 58 31.71 -27.75 -14.19
N GLY A 59 31.63 -28.89 -14.90
CA GLY A 59 31.02 -28.97 -16.22
C GLY A 59 29.51 -28.81 -16.14
N GLU A 60 28.88 -29.57 -15.26
CA GLU A 60 27.45 -29.52 -14.97
C GLU A 60 27.04 -28.16 -14.39
N TYR A 61 27.77 -27.64 -13.40
CA TYR A 61 27.51 -26.33 -12.82
C TYR A 61 27.51 -25.23 -13.89
N LYS A 62 28.51 -25.20 -14.79
CA LYS A 62 28.56 -24.21 -15.88
C LYS A 62 27.42 -24.36 -16.88
N ALA A 63 27.04 -25.59 -17.22
CA ALA A 63 25.94 -25.84 -18.14
C ALA A 63 24.61 -25.34 -17.55
N LEU A 64 24.34 -25.68 -16.29
CA LEU A 64 23.18 -25.19 -15.53
C LEU A 64 23.20 -23.67 -15.43
N LYS A 65 24.30 -23.08 -14.96
CA LYS A 65 24.43 -21.62 -14.79
C LYS A 65 24.20 -20.88 -16.11
N LYS A 66 24.80 -21.34 -17.21
CA LYS A 66 24.65 -20.70 -18.53
C LYS A 66 23.18 -20.68 -18.97
N LYS A 67 22.42 -21.73 -18.67
CA LYS A 67 21.00 -21.80 -19.03
C LYS A 67 20.13 -21.03 -18.03
N ALA A 68 20.40 -21.13 -16.73
CA ALA A 68 19.71 -20.39 -15.67
C ALA A 68 19.82 -18.87 -15.87
N ASN A 69 21.00 -18.36 -16.23
CA ASN A 69 21.22 -16.95 -16.51
C ASN A 69 20.37 -16.41 -17.67
N LYS A 70 19.96 -17.25 -18.64
CA LYS A 70 19.07 -16.82 -19.73
C LYS A 70 17.62 -16.63 -19.26
N GLU A 71 17.29 -17.21 -18.12
CA GLU A 71 15.97 -17.14 -17.47
C GLU A 71 16.00 -16.22 -16.25
N ASP A 72 17.05 -15.39 -16.10
CA ASP A 72 17.30 -14.50 -14.97
C ASP A 72 17.37 -15.21 -13.59
N ILE A 73 17.84 -16.46 -13.58
CA ILE A 73 18.06 -17.26 -12.37
C ILE A 73 19.56 -17.33 -12.07
N ALA A 74 19.94 -16.92 -10.86
CA ALA A 74 21.33 -17.01 -10.41
C ALA A 74 21.61 -18.35 -9.73
N LEU A 75 22.71 -19.00 -10.12
CA LEU A 75 23.18 -20.25 -9.51
C LEU A 75 24.57 -20.06 -8.93
N PHE A 76 24.73 -20.32 -7.64
CA PHE A 76 26.01 -20.23 -6.94
C PHE A 76 26.66 -21.61 -6.81
N PRO A 77 28.01 -21.68 -6.88
CA PRO A 77 28.73 -22.91 -6.66
C PRO A 77 28.80 -23.19 -5.16
N GLY A 78 28.54 -24.43 -4.78
CA GLY A 78 28.59 -24.89 -3.41
C GLY A 78 28.83 -26.39 -3.30
N VAL A 79 28.97 -26.85 -2.07
CA VAL A 79 29.11 -28.26 -1.71
C VAL A 79 28.41 -28.50 -0.38
N GLU A 80 27.68 -29.61 -0.24
CA GLU A 80 27.32 -30.13 1.07
C GLU A 80 28.48 -30.99 1.58
N LEU A 81 29.22 -30.46 2.54
CA LEU A 81 30.39 -31.11 3.12
C LEU A 81 29.99 -31.85 4.40
N SER A 82 30.31 -33.15 4.46
CA SER A 82 30.17 -33.96 5.67
C SER A 82 31.43 -33.83 6.54
N VAL A 83 31.33 -33.10 7.64
CA VAL A 83 32.42 -32.81 8.59
C VAL A 83 32.43 -33.85 9.72
N LYS A 84 33.60 -34.16 10.30
CA LYS A 84 33.74 -35.25 11.28
C LYS A 84 33.07 -35.00 12.63
N GLU A 85 32.70 -33.76 12.93
CA GLU A 85 32.15 -33.33 14.22
C GLU A 85 30.87 -34.10 14.60
N GLY A 86 30.71 -34.45 15.87
CA GLY A 86 29.53 -35.18 16.35
C GLY A 86 29.52 -36.68 16.00
N ALA A 87 28.51 -37.40 16.52
CA ALA A 87 28.46 -38.85 16.40
C ALA A 87 28.20 -39.32 14.96
N ASN A 88 27.31 -38.64 14.23
CA ASN A 88 26.99 -38.93 12.84
C ASN A 88 27.75 -38.06 11.82
N GLY A 89 28.59 -37.13 12.26
CA GLY A 89 29.12 -36.06 11.40
C GLY A 89 28.14 -34.89 11.32
N ILE A 90 28.58 -33.72 10.89
CA ILE A 90 27.69 -32.59 10.60
C ILE A 90 27.75 -32.25 9.12
N HIS A 91 26.61 -31.93 8.51
CA HIS A 91 26.58 -31.44 7.12
C HIS A 91 26.59 -29.91 7.10
N CYS A 92 27.48 -29.37 6.29
CA CYS A 92 27.67 -27.94 6.11
C CYS A 92 27.54 -27.59 4.62
N LEU A 93 26.65 -26.67 4.27
CA LEU A 93 26.56 -26.11 2.93
C LEU A 93 27.59 -24.99 2.82
N ILE A 94 28.64 -25.21 2.04
CA ILE A 94 29.65 -24.20 1.76
C ILE A 94 29.27 -23.53 0.44
N VAL A 95 29.15 -22.21 0.46
CA VAL A 95 28.86 -21.40 -0.72
C VAL A 95 30.11 -20.61 -1.08
N PHE A 96 30.56 -20.71 -2.33
CA PHE A 96 31.82 -20.16 -2.79
C PHE A 96 31.63 -18.91 -3.66
N LYS A 97 32.51 -17.92 -3.51
CA LYS A 97 32.54 -16.75 -4.39
C LYS A 97 33.14 -17.15 -5.73
N GLU A 98 32.27 -17.43 -6.69
CA GLU A 98 32.63 -17.99 -7.99
C GLU A 98 33.82 -17.29 -8.68
N THR A 99 33.83 -15.95 -8.68
CA THR A 99 34.86 -15.14 -9.34
C THR A 99 36.28 -15.37 -8.82
N GLU A 100 36.40 -15.89 -7.60
CA GLU A 100 37.67 -16.15 -6.93
C GLU A 100 38.00 -17.65 -6.92
N TRP A 101 37.00 -18.51 -6.78
CA TRP A 101 37.17 -19.98 -6.69
C TRP A 101 37.22 -20.69 -8.04
N ILE A 102 36.68 -20.10 -9.09
CA ILE A 102 36.59 -20.69 -10.44
C ILE A 102 37.24 -19.75 -11.45
N ASN A 103 38.30 -20.21 -12.12
CA ASN A 103 39.02 -19.46 -13.15
C ASN A 103 39.08 -20.25 -14.46
N GLY A 104 38.14 -19.97 -15.37
CA GLY A 104 38.09 -20.65 -16.66
C GLY A 104 37.90 -22.15 -16.46
N LYS A 105 38.86 -22.98 -16.89
CA LYS A 105 38.80 -24.45 -16.72
C LYS A 105 39.33 -24.96 -15.37
N ASN A 106 40.01 -24.12 -14.60
CA ASN A 106 40.59 -24.49 -13.32
C ASN A 106 39.69 -23.99 -12.19
N GLU A 107 39.61 -24.75 -11.10
CA GLU A 107 38.86 -24.36 -9.90
C GLU A 107 39.51 -24.94 -8.64
N ASN A 108 39.33 -24.26 -7.51
CA ASN A 108 39.96 -24.62 -6.23
C ASN A 108 39.01 -25.36 -5.27
N ILE A 109 37.74 -25.54 -5.63
CA ILE A 109 36.75 -26.24 -4.81
C ILE A 109 37.11 -27.73 -4.74
N ASN A 110 37.39 -28.41 -5.86
CA ASN A 110 37.83 -29.82 -5.76
C ASN A 110 39.23 -29.95 -5.15
N GLN A 111 40.11 -28.96 -5.28
CA GLN A 111 41.41 -28.96 -4.60
C GLN A 111 41.23 -28.95 -3.08
N PHE A 112 40.38 -28.06 -2.59
CA PHE A 112 39.96 -28.04 -1.19
C PHE A 112 39.34 -29.39 -0.77
N LEU A 113 38.44 -29.95 -1.58
CA LEU A 113 37.86 -31.27 -1.30
C LEU A 113 38.93 -32.38 -1.25
N ASP A 114 39.95 -32.35 -2.11
CA ASP A 114 41.03 -33.34 -2.12
C ASP A 114 41.87 -33.26 -0.82
N GLU A 115 42.07 -32.04 -0.30
CA GLU A 115 42.79 -31.80 0.95
C GLU A 115 42.03 -32.31 2.17
N VAL A 116 40.74 -31.95 2.31
CA VAL A 116 39.94 -32.35 3.48
C VAL A 116 39.60 -33.85 3.49
N PHE A 117 39.59 -34.49 2.31
CA PHE A 117 39.39 -35.95 2.15
C PHE A 117 40.69 -36.71 1.90
N LYS A 118 41.86 -36.13 2.18
CA LYS A 118 43.15 -36.77 1.93
C LYS A 118 43.23 -38.19 2.51
N GLY A 119 43.47 -39.19 1.66
CA GLY A 119 43.56 -40.59 2.07
C GLY A 119 42.21 -41.33 2.18
N ILE A 120 41.08 -40.68 1.89
CA ILE A 120 39.74 -41.30 1.88
C ILE A 120 39.35 -41.64 0.44
N SER A 121 39.14 -42.92 0.16
CA SER A 121 38.52 -43.36 -1.09
C SER A 121 36.99 -43.16 -1.05
N ASN A 122 36.38 -42.83 -2.19
CA ASN A 122 34.92 -42.73 -2.35
C ASN A 122 34.24 -41.62 -1.52
N ARG A 123 34.84 -40.42 -1.48
CA ARG A 123 34.28 -39.26 -0.76
C ARG A 123 32.85 -38.86 -1.15
N GLU A 124 32.43 -39.19 -2.38
CA GLU A 124 31.13 -38.81 -2.96
C GLU A 124 29.92 -39.53 -2.35
N ASN A 125 30.11 -40.32 -1.30
CA ASN A 125 29.02 -40.89 -0.52
C ASN A 125 28.64 -39.90 0.59
N GLU A 126 27.34 -39.59 0.74
CA GLU A 126 26.79 -38.69 1.77
C GLU A 126 27.34 -39.02 3.17
N ASN A 127 27.45 -40.31 3.50
CA ASN A 127 27.87 -40.78 4.81
C ASN A 127 29.40 -40.71 5.03
N THR A 128 30.17 -40.39 3.99
CA THR A 128 31.62 -40.28 4.09
C THR A 128 32.01 -38.92 4.63
N ARG A 129 32.62 -38.91 5.82
CA ARG A 129 33.06 -37.69 6.50
C ARG A 129 34.48 -37.32 6.09
N CYS A 130 34.79 -36.03 6.06
CA CYS A 130 36.15 -35.55 5.88
C CYS A 130 36.99 -35.80 7.14
N ASN A 131 38.31 -35.62 7.03
CA ASN A 131 39.25 -35.83 8.15
C ASN A 131 39.28 -34.68 9.17
N LEU A 132 38.61 -33.57 8.86
CA LEU A 132 38.68 -32.32 9.59
C LEU A 132 37.40 -32.09 10.40
N ASP A 133 37.55 -31.40 11.53
CA ASP A 133 36.42 -30.83 12.27
C ASP A 133 36.10 -29.46 11.68
N LEU A 134 35.03 -28.83 12.19
CA LEU A 134 34.57 -27.57 11.62
C LEU A 134 35.61 -26.46 11.73
N ALA A 135 36.41 -26.43 12.81
CA ALA A 135 37.45 -25.43 13.01
C ALA A 135 38.55 -25.56 11.95
N HIS A 136 39.05 -26.78 11.73
CA HIS A 136 40.08 -27.04 10.73
C HIS A 136 39.55 -26.92 9.30
N VAL A 137 38.27 -27.21 9.04
CA VAL A 137 37.63 -26.93 7.74
C VAL A 137 37.64 -25.43 7.46
N ILE A 138 37.26 -24.60 8.44
CA ILE A 138 37.28 -23.14 8.29
C ILE A 138 38.72 -22.62 8.13
N GLU A 139 39.68 -23.19 8.86
CA GLU A 139 41.10 -22.85 8.72
C GLU A 139 41.62 -23.17 7.31
N GLU A 140 41.30 -24.34 6.77
CA GLU A 140 41.65 -24.71 5.41
C GLU A 140 40.98 -23.79 4.38
N LEU A 141 39.69 -23.50 4.51
CA LEU A 141 39.01 -22.55 3.61
C LEU A 141 39.63 -21.14 3.66
N ASN A 142 40.10 -20.71 4.84
CA ASN A 142 40.79 -19.43 5.00
C ASN A 142 42.18 -19.42 4.36
N SER A 143 42.84 -20.58 4.23
CA SER A 143 44.18 -20.71 3.62
C SER A 143 44.22 -20.24 2.16
N TYR A 144 43.08 -20.35 1.47
CA TYR A 144 42.91 -19.96 0.08
C TYR A 144 42.83 -18.44 -0.13
N ASP A 145 42.54 -17.65 0.91
CA ASP A 145 42.28 -16.20 0.85
C ASP A 145 41.18 -15.82 -0.18
N LYS A 146 40.07 -16.56 -0.14
CA LYS A 146 38.93 -16.40 -1.05
C LYS A 146 37.61 -16.32 -0.29
N GLY A 147 36.63 -15.63 -0.85
CA GLY A 147 35.31 -15.45 -0.28
C GLY A 147 34.50 -16.75 -0.26
N TYR A 148 33.99 -17.12 0.90
CA TYR A 148 33.02 -18.19 1.10
C TYR A 148 32.13 -17.86 2.30
N PHE A 149 31.01 -18.58 2.43
CA PHE A 149 30.26 -18.64 3.68
C PHE A 149 29.65 -20.01 3.87
N ILE A 150 29.31 -20.33 5.11
CA ILE A 150 28.77 -21.63 5.53
C ILE A 150 27.34 -21.45 6.03
N LEU A 151 26.47 -22.36 5.61
CA LEU A 151 25.13 -22.54 6.12
C LEU A 151 25.05 -23.95 6.71
N MET A 152 24.65 -24.09 7.97
CA MET A 152 24.53 -25.42 8.58
C MET A 152 23.29 -26.13 8.04
N ALA A 153 23.47 -27.31 7.45
CA ALA A 153 22.40 -28.06 6.82
C ALA A 153 21.47 -28.68 7.87
N HIS A 154 20.18 -28.81 7.50
CA HIS A 154 19.12 -29.56 8.19
C HIS A 154 19.30 -29.75 9.71
N ILE A 155 19.46 -28.65 10.45
CA ILE A 155 20.11 -28.63 11.78
C ILE A 155 19.47 -29.55 12.83
N GLU A 156 18.18 -29.87 12.70
CA GLU A 156 17.43 -30.71 13.63
C GLU A 156 17.40 -32.21 13.26
N GLN A 157 17.86 -32.56 12.06
CA GLN A 157 17.85 -33.91 11.51
C GLN A 157 19.15 -34.65 11.82
N ARG A 158 19.24 -35.92 11.43
CA ARG A 158 20.49 -36.68 11.51
C ARG A 158 21.58 -35.94 10.72
N SER A 159 22.79 -35.88 11.27
CA SER A 159 23.88 -35.07 10.71
C SER A 159 23.65 -33.56 10.73
N GLY A 160 22.62 -33.09 11.43
CA GLY A 160 22.34 -31.67 11.63
C GLY A 160 23.10 -31.11 12.84
N PHE A 161 23.57 -29.87 12.72
CA PHE A 161 24.39 -29.20 13.75
C PHE A 161 23.78 -29.25 15.17
N LEU A 162 22.47 -29.01 15.30
CA LEU A 162 21.80 -29.01 16.61
C LEU A 162 21.51 -30.43 17.14
N LYS A 163 21.44 -31.42 16.25
CA LYS A 163 21.19 -32.82 16.62
C LYS A 163 22.46 -33.52 17.10
N GLU A 164 23.59 -33.17 16.52
CA GLU A 164 24.86 -33.87 16.71
C GLU A 164 25.83 -33.15 17.66
N CYS A 165 25.74 -31.81 17.78
CA CYS A 165 26.55 -31.04 18.72
C CYS A 165 25.78 -30.75 20.01
N ASP A 166 26.47 -30.85 21.16
CA ASP A 166 25.92 -30.46 22.45
C ASP A 166 26.06 -28.96 22.72
N GLY A 167 25.41 -28.47 23.77
CA GLY A 167 25.42 -27.05 24.12
C GLY A 167 26.82 -26.50 24.41
N GLY A 168 27.69 -27.29 25.06
CA GLY A 168 29.04 -26.87 25.39
C GLY A 168 29.92 -26.66 24.16
N LEU A 169 29.83 -27.56 23.17
CA LEU A 169 30.53 -27.40 21.90
C LEU A 169 30.01 -26.19 21.11
N ILE A 170 28.69 -26.01 21.04
CA ILE A 170 28.08 -24.87 20.34
C ILE A 170 28.50 -23.54 20.98
N GLU A 171 28.46 -23.43 22.30
CA GLU A 171 28.90 -22.24 23.04
C GLU A 171 30.39 -21.93 22.77
N SER A 172 31.23 -22.96 22.79
CA SER A 172 32.67 -22.82 22.50
C SER A 172 32.93 -22.32 21.07
N LEU A 173 32.25 -22.90 20.08
CA LEU A 173 32.37 -22.49 18.67
C LEU A 173 31.84 -21.07 18.44
N ALA A 174 30.71 -20.72 19.06
CA ALA A 174 30.07 -19.42 18.88
C ALA A 174 30.94 -18.25 19.37
N GLN A 175 31.81 -18.48 20.37
CA GLN A 175 32.76 -17.47 20.85
C GLN A 175 33.94 -17.23 19.89
N LYS A 176 34.17 -18.11 18.91
CA LYS A 176 35.30 -17.99 17.99
C LYS A 176 34.98 -17.04 16.84
N THR A 177 35.90 -16.11 16.58
CA THR A 177 35.77 -15.11 15.51
C THR A 177 35.67 -15.75 14.12
N TYR A 178 36.45 -16.81 13.87
CA TYR A 178 36.41 -17.53 12.58
C TYR A 178 35.02 -18.11 12.31
N PHE A 179 34.36 -18.65 13.34
CA PHE A 179 33.05 -19.27 13.21
C PHE A 179 31.99 -18.21 12.96
N LYS A 180 32.00 -17.13 13.75
CA LYS A 180 31.05 -16.00 13.61
C LYS A 180 31.13 -15.32 12.23
N ASN A 181 32.31 -15.25 11.63
CA ASN A 181 32.50 -14.62 10.33
C ASN A 181 32.16 -15.55 9.15
N SER A 182 32.30 -16.87 9.34
CA SER A 182 32.15 -17.85 8.26
C SER A 182 30.75 -18.47 8.23
N VAL A 183 30.13 -18.71 9.38
CA VAL A 183 28.80 -19.32 9.49
C VAL A 183 27.73 -18.23 9.50
N LEU A 184 26.92 -18.19 8.45
CA LEU A 184 25.96 -17.10 8.23
C LEU A 184 24.50 -17.50 8.45
N GLY A 185 24.17 -18.79 8.55
CA GLY A 185 22.78 -19.21 8.72
C GLY A 185 22.59 -20.69 9.05
N PHE A 186 21.37 -21.03 9.44
CA PHE A 186 20.96 -22.39 9.81
C PHE A 186 19.76 -22.84 8.95
N GLN A 187 19.82 -24.04 8.38
CA GLN A 187 18.77 -24.59 7.52
C GLN A 187 17.78 -25.46 8.29
N LYS A 188 16.48 -25.38 7.95
CA LYS A 188 15.37 -26.21 8.50
C LYS A 188 15.25 -26.12 10.04
N GLY A 189 15.53 -24.97 10.64
CA GLY A 189 15.18 -24.69 12.05
C GLY A 189 13.69 -24.40 12.20
N ARG A 190 12.93 -25.35 12.76
CA ARG A 190 11.45 -25.31 12.77
C ARG A 190 10.86 -25.38 14.18
N THR A 191 11.54 -26.03 15.11
CA THR A 191 11.05 -26.25 16.47
C THR A 191 11.40 -25.06 17.37
N ARG A 192 10.39 -24.34 17.87
CA ARG A 192 10.55 -23.09 18.63
C ARG A 192 11.48 -23.23 19.84
N ASP A 193 11.35 -24.32 20.61
CA ASP A 193 12.14 -24.49 21.84
C ASP A 193 13.61 -24.81 21.55
N LYS A 194 13.87 -25.65 20.53
CA LYS A 194 15.20 -25.93 20.01
C LYS A 194 15.89 -24.69 19.44
N ILE A 195 15.14 -23.86 18.70
CA ILE A 195 15.62 -22.57 18.18
C ILE A 195 16.04 -21.65 19.33
N LYS A 196 15.19 -21.48 20.35
CA LYS A 196 15.52 -20.67 21.52
C LYS A 196 16.77 -21.18 22.24
N GLN A 197 16.89 -22.50 22.39
CA GLN A 197 18.06 -23.13 23.00
C GLN A 197 19.33 -22.86 22.19
N LEU A 198 19.28 -23.02 20.86
CA LEU A 198 20.40 -22.72 19.98
C LEU A 198 20.79 -21.24 20.05
N GLU A 199 19.82 -20.32 20.01
CA GLU A 199 20.08 -18.88 20.14
C GLU A 199 20.72 -18.53 21.49
N GLN A 200 20.35 -19.23 22.57
CA GLN A 200 20.95 -19.07 23.89
C GLN A 200 22.42 -19.52 23.90
N TRP A 201 22.72 -20.71 23.35
CA TRP A 201 24.09 -21.21 23.26
C TRP A 201 24.98 -20.37 22.34
N MET A 202 24.42 -19.87 21.23
CA MET A 202 25.14 -19.02 20.29
C MET A 202 25.45 -17.64 20.88
N GLY A 203 24.61 -17.11 21.77
CA GLY A 203 24.73 -15.75 22.31
C GLY A 203 24.43 -14.63 21.30
N TYR A 204 24.14 -14.98 20.04
CA TYR A 204 23.69 -14.09 18.98
C TYR A 204 22.76 -14.85 18.03
N LYS A 205 22.05 -14.11 17.17
CA LYS A 205 21.08 -14.66 16.23
C LYS A 205 21.67 -14.73 14.84
N LEU A 206 21.42 -15.84 14.16
CA LEU A 206 21.62 -16.02 12.72
C LEU A 206 20.28 -16.31 12.05
N PRO A 207 20.12 -16.01 10.75
CA PRO A 207 18.93 -16.38 10.00
C PRO A 207 18.70 -17.88 9.95
N TYR A 208 17.42 -18.24 10.00
CA TYR A 208 16.94 -19.56 9.61
C TYR A 208 16.47 -19.52 8.16
N ILE A 209 16.96 -20.44 7.35
CA ILE A 209 16.68 -20.57 5.93
C ILE A 209 16.08 -21.94 5.61
N GLU A 210 15.59 -22.08 4.38
CA GLU A 210 15.07 -23.33 3.86
C GLU A 210 15.79 -23.68 2.55
N GLY A 211 15.74 -24.96 2.19
CA GLY A 211 16.21 -25.47 0.91
C GLY A 211 15.60 -26.83 0.66
N SER A 212 15.42 -27.19 -0.60
CA SER A 212 14.66 -28.39 -0.97
C SER A 212 15.38 -29.68 -0.65
N ASP A 213 16.72 -29.69 -0.72
CA ASP A 213 17.53 -30.90 -0.49
C ASP A 213 17.02 -32.04 -1.39
N CYS A 214 16.85 -31.68 -2.67
CA CYS A 214 16.10 -32.45 -3.66
C CYS A 214 16.86 -33.69 -4.12
N LYS A 215 16.19 -34.84 -4.24
CA LYS A 215 16.78 -36.09 -4.77
C LYS A 215 16.29 -36.43 -6.18
N SER A 216 15.53 -35.52 -6.80
CA SER A 216 15.06 -35.60 -8.18
C SER A 216 14.66 -34.21 -8.69
N ILE A 217 14.46 -34.06 -10.00
CA ILE A 217 14.01 -32.78 -10.58
C ILE A 217 12.65 -32.39 -10.01
N ASP A 218 11.73 -33.33 -9.84
CA ASP A 218 10.40 -33.04 -9.32
C ASP A 218 10.41 -32.50 -7.88
N GLU A 219 11.47 -32.73 -7.13
CA GLU A 219 11.65 -32.27 -5.75
C GLU A 219 12.28 -30.88 -5.63
N ILE A 220 12.81 -30.32 -6.72
CA ILE A 220 13.38 -28.97 -6.73
C ILE A 220 12.34 -27.97 -6.22
N GLY A 221 12.75 -27.16 -5.23
CA GLY A 221 11.90 -26.15 -4.62
C GLY A 221 10.76 -26.71 -3.76
N LYS A 222 10.57 -28.03 -3.64
CA LYS A 222 9.56 -28.59 -2.74
C LYS A 222 10.00 -28.46 -1.28
N GLY A 223 9.02 -28.29 -0.39
CA GLY A 223 9.22 -28.11 1.03
C GLY A 223 8.05 -27.36 1.65
N ASP A 224 7.81 -27.57 2.95
CA ASP A 224 6.69 -26.94 3.68
C ASP A 224 6.82 -25.42 3.75
N LYS A 225 8.08 -24.93 3.72
CA LYS A 225 8.43 -23.52 3.80
C LYS A 225 9.36 -23.15 2.66
N LYS A 226 9.33 -21.87 2.29
CA LYS A 226 10.17 -21.27 1.26
C LYS A 226 11.15 -20.31 1.92
N CYS A 227 12.18 -19.90 1.19
CA CYS A 227 13.10 -18.86 1.62
C CYS A 227 13.10 -17.74 0.59
N TYR A 228 13.11 -16.49 1.06
CA TYR A 228 13.22 -15.30 0.25
C TYR A 228 14.37 -14.45 0.76
N VAL A 229 15.15 -13.92 -0.19
CA VAL A 229 16.30 -13.07 0.08
C VAL A 229 16.12 -11.77 -0.67
N LYS A 230 16.40 -10.65 0.00
CA LYS A 230 16.27 -9.32 -0.56
C LYS A 230 17.61 -8.74 -0.98
N ILE A 231 17.83 -8.69 -2.28
CA ILE A 231 19.12 -8.32 -2.88
C ILE A 231 18.95 -7.33 -4.03
N GLY A 232 19.96 -6.48 -4.23
CA GLY A 232 20.00 -5.50 -5.32
C GLY A 232 20.68 -6.02 -6.59
N ASP A 233 21.42 -7.11 -6.45
CA ASP A 233 22.07 -7.81 -7.54
C ASP A 233 22.27 -9.28 -7.13
N SER A 234 22.20 -10.20 -8.10
CA SER A 234 22.32 -11.64 -7.85
C SER A 234 23.78 -12.11 -7.78
N ASN A 235 24.59 -11.43 -6.98
CA ASN A 235 26.00 -11.76 -6.76
C ASN A 235 26.27 -12.21 -5.33
N PHE A 236 27.41 -12.88 -5.14
CA PHE A 236 27.83 -13.46 -3.86
C PHE A 236 27.82 -12.43 -2.72
N ASP A 237 28.43 -11.27 -2.96
CA ASP A 237 28.60 -10.23 -1.92
C ASP A 237 27.25 -9.65 -1.47
N SER A 238 26.29 -9.52 -2.40
CA SER A 238 24.93 -9.06 -2.10
C SER A 238 24.17 -10.05 -1.23
N VAL A 239 24.31 -11.35 -1.49
CA VAL A 239 23.73 -12.41 -0.67
C VAL A 239 24.39 -12.44 0.70
N ALA A 240 25.72 -12.44 0.77
CA ALA A 240 26.44 -12.42 2.04
C ALA A 240 26.05 -11.19 2.91
N LEU A 241 25.85 -10.02 2.29
CA LEU A 241 25.34 -8.84 2.96
C LEU A 241 23.90 -9.01 3.46
N ALA A 242 23.04 -9.68 2.68
CA ALA A 242 21.67 -9.99 3.09
C ALA A 242 21.62 -10.91 4.32
N PHE A 243 22.53 -11.86 4.46
CA PHE A 243 22.66 -12.68 5.66
C PHE A 243 23.12 -11.89 6.89
N LYS A 244 23.98 -10.88 6.71
CA LYS A 244 24.40 -9.98 7.81
C LYS A 244 23.25 -9.10 8.31
N ASP A 245 22.38 -8.63 7.42
CA ASP A 245 21.17 -7.85 7.72
C ASP A 245 19.89 -8.70 7.59
N PHE A 246 19.93 -9.91 8.14
CA PHE A 246 18.89 -10.91 7.89
C PHE A 246 17.49 -10.49 8.34
N LYS A 247 17.38 -9.66 9.39
CA LYS A 247 16.08 -9.20 9.91
C LYS A 247 15.26 -8.44 8.87
N ASN A 248 15.93 -7.76 7.95
CA ASN A 248 15.30 -6.93 6.93
C ASN A 248 15.37 -7.56 5.53
N ARG A 249 16.19 -8.62 5.36
CA ARG A 249 16.55 -9.16 4.04
C ARG A 249 16.38 -10.66 3.87
N ILE A 250 16.05 -11.40 4.92
CA ILE A 250 15.74 -12.84 4.84
C ILE A 250 14.36 -13.06 5.43
N SER A 251 13.53 -13.81 4.72
CA SER A 251 12.17 -14.13 5.15
C SER A 251 11.79 -15.55 4.69
N LEU A 252 11.00 -16.25 5.50
CA LEU A 252 10.40 -17.53 5.12
C LEU A 252 9.07 -17.37 4.35
N GLU A 253 8.56 -16.14 4.32
CA GLU A 253 7.35 -15.76 3.63
C GLU A 253 7.64 -14.70 2.57
N LYS A 254 6.85 -14.70 1.50
CA LYS A 254 7.01 -13.69 0.46
C LYS A 254 6.58 -12.34 1.03
N SER A 255 7.53 -11.45 1.27
CA SER A 255 7.22 -10.07 1.64
C SER A 255 6.67 -9.34 0.41
N THR A 256 5.52 -8.70 0.58
CA THR A 256 4.89 -7.84 -0.42
C THR A 256 4.74 -6.44 0.16
N SER A 257 4.97 -5.41 -0.67
CA SER A 257 4.66 -4.03 -0.31
C SER A 257 3.16 -3.92 -0.01
N SER A 258 2.83 -3.47 1.20
CA SER A 258 1.44 -3.28 1.66
C SER A 258 0.87 -1.91 1.28
N HIS A 259 1.65 -1.08 0.59
CA HIS A 259 1.32 0.27 0.20
C HIS A 259 1.59 0.49 -1.28
N GLY A 260 0.90 1.46 -1.86
CA GLY A 260 1.12 1.93 -3.21
C GLY A 260 2.44 2.68 -3.30
N PHE A 261 3.04 2.66 -4.49
CA PHE A 261 4.33 3.28 -4.73
C PHE A 261 4.50 3.68 -6.19
N ILE A 262 5.47 4.57 -6.42
CA ILE A 262 5.87 4.99 -7.76
C ILE A 262 6.84 3.95 -8.31
N ARG A 263 6.50 3.31 -9.42
CA ARG A 263 7.32 2.31 -10.10
C ARG A 263 8.41 2.96 -10.95
N SER A 264 8.07 4.03 -11.64
CA SER A 264 9.00 4.74 -12.51
C SER A 264 8.56 6.19 -12.76
N VAL A 265 9.53 7.03 -13.13
CA VAL A 265 9.33 8.37 -13.67
C VAL A 265 9.98 8.45 -15.04
N GLU A 266 9.22 8.86 -16.04
CA GLU A 266 9.64 9.01 -17.42
C GLU A 266 9.42 10.45 -17.89
N PHE A 267 10.35 10.97 -18.67
CA PHE A 267 10.36 12.34 -19.15
C PHE A 267 10.33 12.36 -20.68
N LEU A 268 9.37 13.08 -21.24
CA LEU A 268 9.28 13.35 -22.68
C LEU A 268 9.45 14.85 -22.90
N GLY A 269 10.42 15.24 -23.72
CA GLY A 269 10.85 16.62 -23.92
C GLY A 269 11.72 17.18 -22.80
N GLY A 270 12.31 18.35 -23.06
CA GLY A 270 13.14 19.07 -22.10
C GLY A 270 14.55 18.49 -21.91
N LYS A 271 15.13 18.67 -20.72
CA LYS A 271 16.54 18.33 -20.43
C LYS A 271 16.77 16.84 -20.14
N LEU A 272 15.72 16.12 -19.74
CA LEU A 272 15.78 14.68 -19.44
C LEU A 272 15.01 13.84 -20.47
N ASP A 273 14.83 14.36 -21.68
CA ASP A 273 14.06 13.69 -22.73
C ASP A 273 14.50 12.23 -22.97
N GLY A 274 13.50 11.35 -23.08
CA GLY A 274 13.67 9.90 -23.26
C GLY A 274 14.26 9.16 -22.07
N LYS A 275 14.44 9.80 -20.91
CA LYS A 275 14.92 9.13 -19.70
C LYS A 275 13.76 8.57 -18.89
N LYS A 276 13.87 7.29 -18.57
CA LYS A 276 13.01 6.58 -17.61
C LYS A 276 13.84 6.11 -16.43
N ILE A 277 13.41 6.46 -15.23
CA ILE A 277 14.05 6.11 -13.97
C ILE A 277 13.10 5.20 -13.21
N TYR A 278 13.53 3.98 -12.94
CA TYR A 278 12.80 3.04 -12.10
C TYR A 278 13.09 3.33 -10.62
N LEU A 279 12.05 3.24 -9.80
CA LEU A 279 12.12 3.53 -8.37
C LEU A 279 11.85 2.26 -7.58
N SER A 280 12.61 2.10 -6.50
CA SER A 280 12.35 1.10 -5.47
C SER A 280 11.02 1.40 -4.77
N PRO A 281 10.22 0.37 -4.41
CA PRO A 281 9.04 0.57 -3.56
C PRO A 281 9.40 1.11 -2.16
N GLU A 282 10.67 1.09 -1.78
CA GLU A 282 11.12 1.49 -0.44
C GLU A 282 11.91 2.80 -0.51
N LEU A 283 13.23 2.74 -0.29
CA LEU A 283 14.09 3.91 -0.27
C LEU A 283 14.72 4.17 -1.64
N ASN A 284 14.61 5.41 -2.10
CA ASN A 284 15.29 5.91 -3.29
C ASN A 284 16.20 7.08 -2.89
N CYS A 285 17.49 6.99 -3.24
CA CYS A 285 18.47 8.05 -2.95
C CYS A 285 19.10 8.55 -4.26
N LEU A 286 18.90 9.84 -4.58
CA LEU A 286 19.54 10.49 -5.72
C LEU A 286 20.84 11.18 -5.26
N ILE A 287 22.00 10.70 -5.70
CA ILE A 287 23.32 11.20 -5.29
C ILE A 287 24.03 11.82 -6.50
N GLY A 288 24.70 12.95 -6.31
CA GLY A 288 25.48 13.60 -7.36
C GLY A 288 25.90 15.03 -7.01
N ILE A 289 26.70 15.65 -7.87
CA ILE A 289 27.20 17.02 -7.69
C ILE A 289 26.09 18.08 -7.79
N ARG A 290 26.36 19.32 -7.35
CA ARG A 290 25.41 20.43 -7.51
C ARG A 290 25.09 20.62 -8.99
N GLY A 291 23.81 20.84 -9.30
CA GLY A 291 23.34 21.02 -10.68
C GLY A 291 23.07 19.71 -11.45
N SER A 292 23.30 18.54 -10.86
CA SER A 292 23.09 17.24 -11.53
C SER A 292 21.61 16.83 -11.72
N GLY A 293 20.65 17.72 -11.49
CA GLY A 293 19.22 17.45 -11.71
C GLY A 293 18.46 16.70 -10.59
N LYS A 294 19.08 16.38 -9.45
CA LYS A 294 18.43 15.66 -8.33
C LYS A 294 17.11 16.30 -7.88
N SER A 295 17.16 17.59 -7.53
CA SER A 295 15.97 18.33 -7.10
C SER A 295 14.96 18.45 -8.23
N SER A 296 15.41 18.58 -9.49
CA SER A 296 14.53 18.66 -10.65
C SER A 296 13.69 17.40 -10.82
N ILE A 297 14.26 16.21 -10.61
CA ILE A 297 13.52 14.94 -10.64
C ILE A 297 12.44 14.91 -9.54
N ILE A 298 12.79 15.29 -8.31
CA ILE A 298 11.84 15.32 -7.18
C ILE A 298 10.71 16.33 -7.44
N GLU A 299 11.04 17.53 -7.95
CA GLU A 299 10.03 18.55 -8.30
C GLU A 299 9.12 18.11 -9.45
N ALA A 300 9.64 17.33 -10.40
CA ALA A 300 8.84 16.77 -11.48
C ALA A 300 7.86 15.70 -10.99
N ILE A 301 8.29 14.85 -10.05
CA ILE A 301 7.40 13.88 -9.40
C ILE A 301 6.30 14.62 -8.61
N ARG A 302 6.67 15.63 -7.81
CA ARG A 302 5.71 16.50 -7.10
C ARG A 302 4.70 17.10 -8.07
N TYR A 303 5.18 17.65 -9.18
CA TYR A 303 4.36 18.24 -10.21
C TYR A 303 3.41 17.21 -10.84
N ALA A 304 3.90 16.04 -11.23
CA ALA A 304 3.05 15.00 -11.82
C ALA A 304 1.98 14.47 -10.84
N LEU A 305 2.27 14.43 -9.54
CA LEU A 305 1.32 14.02 -8.49
C LEU A 305 0.28 15.10 -8.10
N ASP A 306 0.31 16.26 -8.76
CA ASP A 306 -0.53 17.41 -8.43
C ASP A 306 -0.36 17.98 -7.02
N ILE A 307 0.84 17.81 -6.44
CA ILE A 307 1.13 18.35 -5.12
C ILE A 307 1.57 19.81 -5.28
N PRO A 308 0.89 20.80 -4.67
CA PRO A 308 1.28 22.20 -4.78
C PRO A 308 2.65 22.46 -4.09
N PRO A 309 3.47 23.38 -4.61
CA PRO A 309 4.68 23.81 -3.91
C PRO A 309 4.32 24.58 -2.64
N SER A 310 5.24 24.61 -1.67
CA SER A 310 5.11 25.45 -0.47
C SER A 310 5.15 26.95 -0.81
N ASN A 311 4.51 27.76 0.04
CA ASN A 311 4.38 29.21 -0.16
C ASN A 311 5.72 29.95 -0.14
N SER A 312 6.72 29.44 0.59
CA SER A 312 8.01 30.10 0.78
C SER A 312 8.95 30.05 -0.44
N ASP A 313 8.71 29.16 -1.41
CA ASP A 313 9.58 28.95 -2.59
C ASP A 313 8.77 28.60 -3.87
N ASN A 314 7.55 29.11 -3.99
CA ASN A 314 6.62 28.74 -5.07
C ASN A 314 7.19 29.02 -6.47
N ASP A 315 7.69 30.23 -6.70
CA ASP A 315 8.21 30.65 -8.01
C ASP A 315 9.43 29.83 -8.41
N TYR A 316 10.39 29.64 -7.50
CA TYR A 316 11.57 28.83 -7.74
C TYR A 316 11.21 27.38 -8.10
N LYS A 317 10.30 26.74 -7.35
CA LYS A 317 9.88 25.35 -7.61
C LYS A 317 9.15 25.22 -8.95
N ARG A 318 8.34 26.22 -9.34
CA ARG A 318 7.70 26.26 -10.67
C ARG A 318 8.71 26.44 -11.80
N GLU A 319 9.68 27.35 -11.62
CA GLU A 319 10.74 27.56 -12.61
C GLU A 319 11.61 26.31 -12.80
N VAL A 320 11.91 25.56 -11.74
CA VAL A 320 12.67 24.30 -11.84
C VAL A 320 11.97 23.30 -12.76
N VAL A 321 10.66 23.12 -12.61
CA VAL A 321 9.87 22.21 -13.46
C VAL A 321 9.81 22.74 -14.90
N LYS A 322 9.56 24.04 -15.09
CA LYS A 322 9.51 24.68 -16.41
C LYS A 322 10.85 24.53 -17.15
N ASN A 323 11.97 24.75 -16.47
CA ASN A 323 13.31 24.62 -17.01
C ASN A 323 13.70 23.16 -17.29
N LEU A 324 13.12 22.21 -16.57
CA LEU A 324 13.34 20.79 -16.78
C LEU A 324 12.59 20.28 -18.02
N LEU A 325 11.29 20.56 -18.11
CA LEU A 325 10.41 20.01 -19.15
C LEU A 325 10.45 20.80 -20.46
N GLY A 326 10.74 22.10 -20.41
CA GLY A 326 10.68 22.96 -21.59
C GLY A 326 9.26 23.09 -22.16
N SER A 327 9.14 23.67 -23.36
CA SER A 327 7.84 23.84 -24.01
C SER A 327 7.30 22.50 -24.50
N GLY A 328 6.08 22.13 -24.06
CA GLY A 328 5.42 20.88 -24.45
C GLY A 328 5.97 19.62 -23.78
N GLY A 329 6.90 19.74 -22.81
CA GLY A 329 7.42 18.58 -22.10
C GLY A 329 6.38 17.95 -21.16
N GLN A 330 6.52 16.64 -20.96
CA GLN A 330 5.60 15.78 -20.23
C GLN A 330 6.34 14.91 -19.23
N VAL A 331 5.72 14.69 -18.07
CA VAL A 331 6.14 13.69 -17.08
C VAL A 331 5.13 12.57 -17.06
N ILE A 332 5.62 11.33 -17.09
CA ILE A 332 4.82 10.12 -16.97
C ILE A 332 5.28 9.38 -15.71
N LEU A 333 4.36 9.16 -14.77
CA LEU A 333 4.58 8.31 -13.60
C LEU A 333 3.86 7.00 -13.80
N GLU A 334 4.55 5.87 -13.60
CA GLU A 334 3.89 4.58 -13.42
C GLU A 334 3.72 4.31 -11.93
N LEU A 335 2.51 3.97 -11.51
CA LEU A 335 2.15 3.71 -10.13
C LEU A 335 1.63 2.30 -9.95
N GLN A 336 1.77 1.77 -8.74
CA GLN A 336 1.08 0.58 -8.26
C GLN A 336 0.26 0.95 -7.02
N ASP A 337 -1.01 0.53 -6.95
CA ASP A 337 -1.83 0.69 -5.75
C ASP A 337 -1.56 -0.42 -4.71
N ASN A 338 -2.21 -0.31 -3.56
CA ASN A 338 -2.10 -1.28 -2.46
C ASN A 338 -2.63 -2.68 -2.83
N TYR A 339 -3.38 -2.81 -3.93
CA TYR A 339 -3.97 -4.06 -4.42
C TYR A 339 -3.18 -4.67 -5.58
N GLY A 340 -2.11 -3.99 -6.04
CA GLY A 340 -1.27 -4.45 -7.14
C GLY A 340 -1.71 -3.98 -8.53
N ASN A 341 -2.75 -3.16 -8.65
CA ASN A 341 -3.16 -2.61 -9.93
C ASN A 341 -2.20 -1.50 -10.38
N LEU A 342 -2.01 -1.41 -11.69
CA LEU A 342 -1.05 -0.50 -12.32
C LEU A 342 -1.77 0.68 -12.97
N TYR A 343 -1.22 1.87 -12.78
CA TYR A 343 -1.75 3.11 -13.35
C TYR A 343 -0.61 3.95 -13.94
N ARG A 344 -0.97 4.87 -14.84
CA ARG A 344 -0.09 5.91 -15.37
C ARG A 344 -0.69 7.28 -15.11
N ILE A 345 0.12 8.17 -14.54
CA ILE A 345 -0.20 9.60 -14.48
C ILE A 345 0.62 10.31 -15.55
N LYS A 346 -0.06 10.99 -16.47
CA LYS A 346 0.56 11.77 -17.54
C LYS A 346 0.27 13.25 -17.29
N ARG A 347 1.30 14.08 -17.19
CA ARG A 347 1.12 15.54 -17.02
C ARG A 347 2.01 16.32 -17.97
N ILE A 348 1.39 17.07 -18.87
CA ILE A 348 2.05 18.02 -19.78
C ILE A 348 2.24 19.34 -19.02
N LEU A 349 3.35 20.04 -19.29
CA LEU A 349 3.62 21.33 -18.67
C LEU A 349 2.50 22.34 -18.93
N GLY A 350 1.86 22.79 -17.86
CA GLY A 350 0.75 23.76 -17.89
C GLY A 350 -0.64 23.12 -17.88
N GLU A 351 -0.73 21.80 -17.99
CA GLU A 351 -2.01 21.06 -18.00
C GLU A 351 -2.27 20.34 -16.67
N ASP A 352 -3.51 19.89 -16.51
CA ASP A 352 -3.92 19.03 -15.41
C ASP A 352 -3.44 17.58 -15.63
N PRO A 353 -3.16 16.82 -14.56
CA PRO A 353 -2.70 15.44 -14.69
C PRO A 353 -3.83 14.51 -15.14
N HIS A 354 -3.52 13.61 -16.07
CA HIS A 354 -4.42 12.58 -16.56
C HIS A 354 -4.03 11.21 -16.02
N VAL A 355 -4.97 10.53 -15.36
CA VAL A 355 -4.80 9.18 -14.83
C VAL A 355 -5.35 8.16 -15.83
N THR A 356 -4.53 7.18 -16.17
CA THR A 356 -4.83 6.13 -17.15
C THR A 356 -4.43 4.76 -16.61
N ASP A 357 -5.00 3.69 -17.17
CA ASP A 357 -4.49 2.33 -16.98
C ASP A 357 -3.27 2.07 -17.89
N MET A 358 -2.77 0.83 -17.91
CA MET A 358 -1.63 0.47 -18.76
C MET A 358 -1.95 0.42 -20.25
N ASP A 359 -3.24 0.41 -20.62
CA ASP A 359 -3.76 0.44 -22.00
C ASP A 359 -4.14 1.87 -22.44
N ASP A 360 -3.72 2.89 -21.67
CA ASP A 360 -3.99 4.31 -21.88
C ASP A 360 -5.49 4.68 -21.87
N LYS A 361 -6.35 3.87 -21.23
CA LYS A 361 -7.74 4.24 -20.99
C LYS A 361 -7.85 5.11 -19.75
N GLY A 362 -8.60 6.20 -19.86
CA GLY A 362 -8.83 7.13 -18.76
C GLY A 362 -9.51 6.44 -17.58
N VAL A 363 -8.86 6.46 -16.43
CA VAL A 363 -9.41 5.99 -15.17
C VAL A 363 -9.85 7.24 -14.40
N GLY A 364 -11.15 7.39 -14.13
CA GLY A 364 -11.69 8.52 -13.37
C GLY A 364 -11.28 8.56 -11.89
N ALA A 365 -10.16 7.91 -11.53
CA ALA A 365 -9.63 7.85 -10.18
C ALA A 365 -8.81 9.10 -9.87
N LYS A 366 -8.88 9.55 -8.61
CA LYS A 366 -8.01 10.63 -8.12
C LYS A 366 -6.64 10.06 -7.78
N ILE A 367 -5.59 10.88 -7.91
CA ILE A 367 -4.22 10.48 -7.55
C ILE A 367 -4.15 10.01 -6.09
N GLY A 368 -4.84 10.71 -5.19
CA GLY A 368 -4.91 10.38 -3.75
C GLY A 368 -5.63 9.06 -3.42
N SER A 369 -6.43 8.50 -4.35
CA SER A 369 -7.00 7.15 -4.15
C SER A 369 -6.05 6.02 -4.57
N ILE A 370 -5.01 6.33 -5.35
CA ILE A 370 -4.00 5.36 -5.80
C ILE A 370 -2.81 5.35 -4.82
N LEU A 371 -2.33 6.55 -4.47
CA LEU A 371 -1.31 6.74 -3.44
C LEU A 371 -1.95 7.40 -2.23
N SER A 372 -1.97 6.69 -1.11
CA SER A 372 -2.48 7.24 0.15
C SER A 372 -1.62 8.42 0.60
N ALA A 373 -2.12 9.65 0.36
CA ALA A 373 -1.58 10.93 0.81
C ALA A 373 -0.03 11.05 0.72
N PRO A 374 0.56 11.14 -0.49
CA PRO A 374 2.00 11.29 -0.64
C PRO A 374 2.50 12.56 0.06
N LEU A 375 3.47 12.39 0.96
CA LEU A 375 4.10 13.50 1.67
C LEU A 375 5.32 14.02 0.92
N TYR A 376 5.39 15.33 0.78
CA TYR A 376 6.49 16.02 0.12
C TYR A 376 7.07 17.09 1.05
N PHE A 377 8.40 17.09 1.14
CA PHE A 377 9.18 18.05 1.91
C PHE A 377 10.31 18.61 1.03
N GLY A 378 10.22 19.89 0.70
CA GLY A 378 11.29 20.61 0.01
C GLY A 378 12.38 21.12 0.96
N GLN A 379 13.51 21.58 0.40
CA GLN A 379 14.71 21.96 1.16
C GLN A 379 14.48 23.05 2.22
N LYS A 380 13.65 24.06 1.94
CA LYS A 380 13.31 25.11 2.91
C LYS A 380 12.02 24.83 3.68
N ASP A 381 11.31 23.77 3.32
CA ASP A 381 10.00 23.46 3.93
C ASP A 381 10.23 23.01 5.37
N LEU A 382 11.27 22.22 5.65
CA LEU A 382 11.59 21.74 7.00
C LEU A 382 12.28 22.78 7.90
N SER A 383 12.78 23.88 7.33
CA SER A 383 13.48 24.94 8.09
C SER A 383 12.58 26.12 8.47
N ALA A 384 11.33 26.15 7.99
CA ALA A 384 10.40 27.22 8.29
C ALA A 384 9.86 27.05 9.73
N MET A 385 10.42 27.82 10.68
CA MET A 385 9.94 27.91 12.06
C MET A 385 8.80 28.93 12.18
N ASP A 386 7.83 28.89 11.27
CA ASP A 386 6.64 29.73 11.40
C ASP A 386 5.72 29.12 12.46
N ASN A 387 5.15 29.94 13.35
CA ASN A 387 4.21 29.47 14.39
C ASN A 387 3.07 28.64 13.76
N GLY A 388 2.96 27.36 14.13
CA GLY A 388 1.95 26.44 13.59
C GLY A 388 2.47 25.48 12.51
N PHE A 389 3.75 25.60 12.11
CA PHE A 389 4.38 24.68 11.17
C PHE A 389 4.42 23.24 11.72
N GLU A 390 4.68 23.05 13.02
CA GLU A 390 4.72 21.74 13.67
C GLU A 390 3.35 21.05 13.64
N LEU A 391 2.27 21.80 13.84
CA LEU A 391 0.89 21.31 13.72
C LEU A 391 0.58 20.94 12.27
N THR A 392 0.95 21.78 11.31
CA THR A 392 0.78 21.49 9.88
C THR A 392 1.59 20.25 9.44
N LEU A 393 2.77 20.04 10.04
CA LEU A 393 3.61 18.86 9.81
C LEU A 393 2.99 17.60 10.43
N LEU A 394 2.45 17.71 11.65
CA LEU A 394 1.69 16.65 12.31
C LEU A 394 0.44 16.27 11.50
N ASP A 395 -0.33 17.24 11.02
CA ASP A 395 -1.51 16.99 10.18
C ASP A 395 -1.13 16.27 8.88
N LYS A 396 0.00 16.65 8.26
CA LYS A 396 0.56 15.94 7.11
C LYS A 396 0.96 14.50 7.44
N ILE A 397 1.65 14.27 8.56
CA ILE A 397 2.14 12.94 8.96
C ILE A 397 1.00 12.01 9.41
N VAL A 398 0.01 12.55 10.12
CA VAL A 398 -1.14 11.80 10.65
C VAL A 398 -2.19 11.55 9.56
N GLY A 399 -2.19 12.34 8.48
CA GLY A 399 -3.16 12.26 7.40
C GLY A 399 -4.56 12.72 7.84
N GLU A 400 -5.53 12.71 6.92
CA GLU A 400 -6.94 13.15 7.10
C GLU A 400 -7.76 12.41 8.18
N VAL A 401 -7.15 11.89 9.24
CA VAL A 401 -7.84 11.49 10.47
C VAL A 401 -8.57 12.69 11.11
N SER A 402 -8.17 13.92 10.75
CA SER A 402 -8.71 15.18 11.27
C SER A 402 -10.01 15.68 10.62
N GLY A 403 -10.48 15.10 9.51
CA GLY A 403 -11.68 15.58 8.79
C GLY A 403 -12.97 15.55 9.62
N ASN A 404 -13.01 14.72 10.67
CA ASN A 404 -14.13 14.65 11.62
C ASN A 404 -14.05 15.69 12.74
N PHE A 405 -12.87 16.22 13.09
CA PHE A 405 -12.75 17.15 14.22
C PHE A 405 -13.18 18.56 13.85
N GLU A 406 -12.80 19.07 12.68
CA GLU A 406 -13.21 20.41 12.24
C GLU A 406 -14.72 20.52 12.03
N THR A 407 -15.34 19.49 11.45
CA THR A 407 -16.80 19.40 11.31
C THR A 407 -17.49 19.27 12.67
N GLN A 408 -16.92 18.52 13.62
CA GLN A 408 -17.43 18.47 15.00
C GLN A 408 -17.29 19.81 15.73
N ILE A 409 -16.16 20.50 15.58
CA ILE A 409 -15.91 21.82 16.17
C ILE A 409 -16.91 22.83 15.61
N SER A 410 -17.08 22.89 14.29
CA SER A 410 -18.06 23.79 13.65
C SER A 410 -19.49 23.51 14.13
N ASN A 411 -19.87 22.24 14.28
CA ASN A 411 -21.18 21.85 14.83
C ASN A 411 -21.36 22.27 16.30
N ILE A 412 -20.28 22.20 17.10
CA ILE A 412 -20.28 22.64 18.50
C ILE A 412 -20.37 24.17 18.58
N GLU A 413 -19.63 24.90 17.74
CA GLU A 413 -19.69 26.37 17.66
C GLU A 413 -21.09 26.86 17.28
N GLU A 414 -21.75 26.22 16.30
CA GLU A 414 -23.16 26.51 15.98
C GLU A 414 -24.12 26.21 17.14
N ARG A 415 -23.91 25.11 17.87
CA ARG A 415 -24.71 24.79 19.07
C ARG A 415 -24.49 25.79 20.20
N ILE A 416 -23.28 26.29 20.39
CA ILE A 416 -22.98 27.30 21.42
C ILE A 416 -23.60 28.64 21.02
N SER A 417 -23.41 29.06 19.76
CA SER A 417 -23.96 30.30 19.23
C SER A 417 -25.50 30.33 19.29
N SER A 418 -26.15 29.22 18.94
CA SER A 418 -27.62 29.11 19.05
C SER A 418 -28.10 29.15 20.51
N LYS A 419 -27.40 28.50 21.45
CA LYS A 419 -27.73 28.58 22.87
C LYS A 419 -27.50 29.96 23.46
N MET A 420 -26.43 30.66 23.10
CA MET A 420 -26.19 32.05 23.55
C MET A 420 -27.25 33.00 23.02
N LYS A 421 -27.65 32.89 21.75
CA LYS A 421 -28.79 33.65 21.20
C LYS A 421 -30.08 33.37 21.95
N GLY A 422 -30.33 32.11 22.32
CA GLY A 422 -31.45 31.71 23.16
C GLY A 422 -31.40 32.33 24.56
N PHE A 423 -30.22 32.35 25.18
CA PHE A 423 -29.99 32.93 26.50
C PHE A 423 -30.19 34.45 26.50
N ILE A 424 -29.62 35.18 25.55
CA ILE A 424 -29.81 36.62 25.40
C ILE A 424 -31.30 36.96 25.19
N ASN A 425 -32.02 36.16 24.39
CA ASN A 425 -33.46 36.35 24.21
C ASN A 425 -34.27 36.09 25.49
N LEU A 426 -33.86 35.13 26.32
CA LEU A 426 -34.48 34.86 27.62
C LEU A 426 -34.17 35.99 28.60
N GLU A 427 -32.93 36.48 28.64
CA GLU A 427 -32.50 37.59 29.47
C GLU A 427 -33.23 38.88 29.13
N ASN A 428 -33.39 39.19 27.83
CA ASN A 428 -34.22 40.33 27.38
C ASN A 428 -35.69 40.19 27.80
N LYS A 429 -36.24 38.97 27.79
CA LYS A 429 -37.61 38.72 28.28
C LYS A 429 -37.73 38.89 29.80
N ILE A 430 -36.70 38.54 30.56
CA ILE A 430 -36.64 38.69 32.02
C ILE A 430 -36.47 40.18 32.39
N ASN A 431 -35.60 40.91 31.68
CA ASN A 431 -35.39 42.34 31.92
C ASN A 431 -36.63 43.18 31.60
N ASN A 432 -37.46 42.76 30.63
CA ASN A 432 -38.77 43.37 30.37
C ASN A 432 -39.85 43.01 31.42
N GLY A 433 -39.56 42.11 32.37
CA GLY A 433 -40.46 41.76 33.47
C GLY A 433 -40.73 42.91 34.45
N GLY A 434 -39.74 43.80 34.65
CA GLY A 434 -39.89 44.96 35.54
C GLY A 434 -40.81 46.06 34.98
N GLU A 435 -40.87 46.24 33.65
CA GLU A 435 -41.84 47.13 33.01
C GLU A 435 -43.26 46.55 33.06
N LEU A 436 -43.39 45.23 32.87
CA LEU A 436 -44.67 44.54 32.93
C LEU A 436 -45.33 44.62 34.31
N GLU A 437 -44.58 44.59 35.42
CA GLU A 437 -45.15 44.77 36.77
C GLU A 437 -45.68 46.20 37.02
N LYS A 438 -44.99 47.22 36.49
CA LYS A 438 -45.46 48.60 36.54
C LYS A 438 -46.74 48.77 35.71
N ASP A 439 -46.76 48.24 34.51
CA ASP A 439 -47.94 48.29 33.63
C ASP A 439 -49.12 47.51 34.23
N LEU A 440 -48.88 46.38 34.91
CA LEU A 440 -49.92 45.61 35.59
C LEU A 440 -50.53 46.38 36.77
N SER A 441 -49.72 47.13 37.52
CA SER A 441 -50.19 48.01 38.59
C SER A 441 -51.05 49.15 38.01
N ASP A 442 -50.60 49.75 36.92
CA ASP A 442 -51.30 50.85 36.24
C ASP A 442 -52.62 50.41 35.60
N ILE A 443 -52.63 49.21 35.00
CA ILE A 443 -53.82 48.59 34.41
C ILE A 443 -54.80 48.18 35.52
N LYS A 444 -54.35 47.62 36.64
CA LYS A 444 -55.23 47.32 37.79
C LYS A 444 -55.86 48.58 38.38
N HIS A 445 -55.11 49.67 38.48
CA HIS A 445 -55.63 50.95 38.92
C HIS A 445 -56.68 51.51 37.94
N LYS A 446 -56.41 51.43 36.63
CA LYS A 446 -57.39 51.82 35.59
C LYS A 446 -58.64 50.96 35.64
N ILE A 447 -58.52 49.63 35.75
CA ILE A 447 -59.68 48.71 35.85
C ILE A 447 -60.56 49.05 37.05
N LYS A 448 -59.97 49.37 38.20
CA LYS A 448 -60.71 49.79 39.41
C LYS A 448 -61.51 51.08 39.19
N ILE A 449 -60.93 52.06 38.49
CA ILE A 449 -61.62 53.30 38.09
C ILE A 449 -62.73 53.04 37.06
N PHE A 450 -62.55 52.04 36.19
CA PHE A 450 -63.53 51.69 35.16
C PHE A 450 -64.73 50.90 35.72
N GLU A 451 -64.54 50.07 36.74
CA GLU A 451 -65.61 49.38 37.46
C GLU A 451 -66.51 50.36 38.25
N GLU A 452 -65.94 51.38 38.87
CA GLU A 452 -66.69 52.44 39.58
C GLU A 452 -67.59 53.29 38.66
N LYS A 453 -67.35 53.27 37.34
CA LYS A 453 -68.12 54.06 36.35
C LYS A 453 -69.13 53.26 35.50
N GLY A 454 -69.36 51.99 35.80
CA GLY A 454 -70.50 51.21 35.26
C GLY A 454 -70.49 50.97 33.75
N LEU A 455 -69.33 50.70 33.14
CA LEU A 455 -69.18 50.47 31.68
C LEU A 455 -68.79 49.03 31.27
N SER A 456 -68.97 48.06 32.16
CA SER A 456 -68.61 46.63 31.95
C SER A 456 -69.35 45.98 30.75
N ASP A 457 -70.63 46.29 30.56
CA ASP A 457 -71.46 45.61 29.54
C ASP A 457 -71.23 46.07 28.09
N LYS A 458 -70.66 47.28 27.89
CA LYS A 458 -70.29 47.76 26.55
C LYS A 458 -68.93 47.21 26.11
N LEU A 459 -68.01 47.00 27.05
CA LEU A 459 -66.68 46.45 26.78
C LEU A 459 -66.74 44.97 26.40
N SER A 460 -67.60 44.16 27.04
CA SER A 460 -67.75 42.75 26.70
C SER A 460 -68.24 42.55 25.25
N LYS A 461 -69.20 43.36 24.80
CA LYS A 461 -69.65 43.37 23.40
C LYS A 461 -68.53 43.77 22.44
N GLN A 462 -67.75 44.79 22.76
CA GLN A 462 -66.67 45.26 21.90
C GLN A 462 -65.50 44.26 21.80
N VAL A 463 -65.17 43.57 22.89
CA VAL A 463 -64.17 42.49 22.91
C VAL A 463 -64.63 41.30 22.07
N ASN A 464 -65.89 40.89 22.20
CA ASN A 464 -66.44 39.80 21.39
C ASN A 464 -66.47 40.16 19.89
N PHE A 465 -66.86 41.38 19.52
CA PHE A 465 -66.81 41.83 18.12
C PHE A 465 -65.38 41.85 17.55
N GLN A 466 -64.37 42.17 18.37
CA GLN A 466 -62.97 42.12 17.94
C GLN A 466 -62.47 40.68 17.76
N GLN A 467 -62.87 39.75 18.63
CA GLN A 467 -62.55 38.32 18.47
C GLN A 467 -63.22 37.72 17.24
N ASP A 468 -64.48 38.05 16.98
CA ASP A 468 -65.20 37.61 15.78
C ASP A 468 -64.51 38.13 14.52
N LYS A 469 -64.13 39.42 14.50
CA LYS A 469 -63.39 40.02 13.38
C LYS A 469 -62.05 39.34 13.14
N ALA A 470 -61.26 39.12 14.19
CA ALA A 470 -59.97 38.45 14.08
C ALA A 470 -60.12 37.00 13.55
N THR A 471 -61.17 36.30 13.96
CA THR A 471 -61.47 34.94 13.49
C THR A 471 -61.84 34.94 12.00
N ILE A 472 -62.68 35.89 11.57
CA ILE A 472 -63.07 36.06 10.16
C ILE A 472 -61.87 36.40 9.28
N ASP A 473 -61.00 37.32 9.74
CA ASP A 473 -59.80 37.72 9.00
C ASP A 473 -58.81 36.55 8.85
N ASN A 474 -58.68 35.71 9.88
CA ASN A 474 -57.81 34.54 9.84
C ASN A 474 -58.37 33.46 8.89
N VAL A 475 -59.68 33.22 8.91
CA VAL A 475 -60.36 32.31 7.96
C VAL A 475 -60.16 32.81 6.53
N ASN A 476 -60.37 34.10 6.27
CA ASN A 476 -60.16 34.70 4.94
C ASN A 476 -58.72 34.56 4.46
N THR A 477 -57.75 34.72 5.37
CA THR A 477 -56.32 34.56 5.06
C THR A 477 -55.98 33.11 4.70
N LEU A 478 -56.47 32.13 5.47
CA LEU A 478 -56.24 30.71 5.22
C LEU A 478 -56.92 30.25 3.92
N VAL A 479 -58.15 30.69 3.66
CA VAL A 479 -58.86 30.43 2.40
C VAL A 479 -58.12 31.08 1.22
N GLY A 480 -57.62 32.30 1.37
CA GLY A 480 -56.81 32.98 0.36
C GLY A 480 -55.53 32.22 0.01
N LYS A 481 -54.77 31.78 1.02
CA LYS A 481 -53.56 30.95 0.83
C LYS A 481 -53.87 29.64 0.11
N TYR A 482 -54.96 28.97 0.48
CA TYR A 482 -55.38 27.73 -0.15
C TYR A 482 -55.79 27.93 -1.62
N ILE A 483 -56.53 29.00 -1.93
CA ILE A 483 -56.88 29.36 -3.33
C ILE A 483 -55.63 29.66 -4.15
N GLN A 484 -54.65 30.37 -3.59
CA GLN A 484 -53.41 30.71 -4.28
C GLN A 484 -52.57 29.46 -4.58
N ALA A 485 -52.47 28.52 -3.63
CA ALA A 485 -51.81 27.23 -3.85
C ALA A 485 -52.51 26.43 -4.97
N LEU A 486 -53.84 26.40 -5.00
CA LEU A 486 -54.60 25.76 -6.09
C LEU A 486 -54.37 26.43 -7.45
N GLN A 487 -54.27 27.75 -7.51
CA GLN A 487 -53.99 28.48 -8.75
C GLN A 487 -52.59 28.18 -9.31
N ASN A 488 -51.59 28.07 -8.44
CA ASN A 488 -50.23 27.69 -8.84
C ASN A 488 -50.19 26.28 -9.42
N ILE A 489 -50.89 25.31 -8.81
CA ILE A 489 -50.99 23.94 -9.33
C ILE A 489 -51.73 23.90 -10.68
N ILE A 490 -52.79 24.69 -10.85
CA ILE A 490 -53.54 24.74 -12.12
C ILE A 490 -52.71 25.34 -13.26
N SER A 491 -51.78 26.24 -12.93
CA SER A 491 -50.99 27.04 -13.87
C SER A 491 -49.60 26.49 -14.14
N SER A 492 -49.25 25.32 -13.59
CA SER A 492 -47.93 24.72 -13.73
C SER A 492 -47.62 24.33 -15.19
N GLU A 493 -46.38 24.56 -15.61
CA GLU A 493 -45.90 24.26 -16.96
C GLU A 493 -45.87 22.75 -17.24
N GLU A 494 -45.58 21.93 -16.23
CA GLU A 494 -45.52 20.47 -16.35
C GLU A 494 -46.89 19.88 -16.73
N LEU A 495 -47.97 20.44 -16.17
CA LEU A 495 -49.35 20.07 -16.49
C LEU A 495 -49.74 20.47 -17.92
N SER A 496 -49.13 21.53 -18.46
CA SER A 496 -49.34 21.92 -19.86
C SER A 496 -48.56 21.03 -20.84
N MET A 497 -47.39 20.52 -20.44
CA MET A 497 -46.62 19.54 -21.21
C MET A 497 -47.30 18.16 -21.22
N LEU A 498 -47.85 17.71 -20.09
CA LEU A 498 -48.61 16.46 -19.99
C LEU A 498 -49.80 16.41 -20.96
N ILE A 499 -50.53 17.51 -21.13
CA ILE A 499 -51.65 17.61 -22.09
C ILE A 499 -51.15 17.52 -23.55
N LYS A 500 -49.97 18.06 -23.86
CA LYS A 500 -49.37 17.92 -25.20
C LYS A 500 -49.02 16.46 -25.50
N LEU A 501 -48.53 15.73 -24.49
CA LEU A 501 -48.15 14.31 -24.58
C LEU A 501 -49.36 13.36 -24.71
N GLU A 502 -50.59 13.81 -24.48
CA GLU A 502 -51.80 13.01 -24.74
C GLU A 502 -51.93 12.62 -26.23
N LYS A 503 -51.45 13.49 -27.13
CA LYS A 503 -51.56 13.32 -28.59
C LYS A 503 -50.47 12.44 -29.20
N SER A 504 -49.44 12.05 -28.44
CA SER A 504 -48.38 11.17 -28.91
C SER A 504 -48.90 9.75 -29.16
N ASN A 505 -48.44 9.11 -30.23
CA ASN A 505 -48.71 7.71 -30.57
C ASN A 505 -47.37 6.97 -30.72
N SER A 506 -47.35 5.67 -30.41
CA SER A 506 -46.23 4.78 -30.67
C SER A 506 -46.67 3.61 -31.55
N GLN A 507 -45.88 3.28 -32.57
CA GLN A 507 -46.12 2.12 -33.45
C GLN A 507 -45.64 0.81 -32.81
N GLU A 508 -44.65 0.87 -31.91
CA GLU A 508 -44.00 -0.30 -31.30
C GLU A 508 -44.72 -0.80 -30.05
N VAL A 509 -45.35 0.10 -29.27
CA VAL A 509 -46.00 -0.27 -27.99
C VAL A 509 -47.35 0.44 -27.78
N PRO A 510 -48.35 0.20 -28.65
CA PRO A 510 -49.62 0.92 -28.65
C PRO A 510 -50.46 0.71 -27.38
N GLU A 511 -50.45 -0.50 -26.79
CA GLU A 511 -51.22 -0.80 -25.57
C GLU A 511 -50.77 0.01 -24.34
N LEU A 512 -49.47 0.31 -24.24
CA LEU A 512 -48.92 1.08 -23.12
C LEU A 512 -49.28 2.57 -23.25
N PHE A 513 -49.27 3.09 -24.48
CA PHE A 513 -49.65 4.48 -24.77
C PHE A 513 -51.14 4.73 -24.55
N GLU A 514 -52.01 3.73 -24.77
CA GLU A 514 -53.43 3.84 -24.39
C GLU A 514 -53.63 3.90 -22.87
N LYS A 515 -52.90 3.09 -22.09
CA LYS A 515 -52.93 3.19 -20.62
C LYS A 515 -52.44 4.55 -20.11
N LEU A 516 -51.36 5.07 -20.71
CA LEU A 516 -50.83 6.41 -20.42
C LEU A 516 -51.84 7.52 -20.73
N ARG A 517 -52.56 7.42 -21.84
CA ARG A 517 -53.65 8.36 -22.18
C ARG A 517 -54.77 8.37 -21.16
N ILE A 518 -55.16 7.21 -20.65
CA ILE A 518 -56.20 7.11 -19.61
C ILE A 518 -55.75 7.85 -18.35
N GLU A 519 -54.49 7.70 -17.93
CA GLU A 519 -53.96 8.42 -16.75
C GLU A 519 -53.83 9.93 -17.00
N ILE A 520 -53.36 10.35 -18.18
CA ILE A 520 -53.31 11.78 -18.55
C ILE A 520 -54.72 12.40 -18.58
N LYS A 521 -55.73 11.67 -19.06
CA LYS A 521 -57.13 12.10 -19.04
C LYS A 521 -57.68 12.22 -17.62
N LYS A 522 -57.33 11.29 -16.70
CA LYS A 522 -57.73 11.39 -15.29
C LYS A 522 -57.18 12.67 -14.66
N VAL A 523 -55.88 12.95 -14.82
CA VAL A 523 -55.23 14.17 -14.30
C VAL A 523 -55.88 15.43 -14.89
N THR A 524 -56.16 15.44 -16.19
CA THR A 524 -56.81 16.57 -16.87
C THR A 524 -58.26 16.78 -16.40
N SER A 525 -59.02 15.71 -16.14
CA SER A 525 -60.38 15.80 -15.60
C SER A 525 -60.40 16.40 -14.17
N THR A 526 -59.39 16.06 -13.36
CA THR A 526 -59.21 16.61 -12.01
C THR A 526 -58.90 18.10 -12.05
N LYS A 527 -58.10 18.56 -13.03
CA LYS A 527 -57.86 20.00 -13.28
C LYS A 527 -59.16 20.77 -13.54
N ILE A 528 -60.07 20.22 -14.34
CA ILE A 528 -61.36 20.87 -14.66
C ILE A 528 -62.24 20.97 -13.41
N LYS A 529 -62.27 19.92 -12.58
CA LYS A 529 -62.99 19.93 -11.29
C LYS A 529 -62.41 20.97 -10.34
N LEU A 530 -61.09 21.04 -10.21
CA LEU A 530 -60.39 22.03 -9.36
C LEU A 530 -60.61 23.47 -9.84
N LYS A 531 -60.61 23.72 -11.16
CA LYS A 531 -60.96 25.04 -11.74
C LYS A 531 -62.39 25.47 -11.41
N LYS A 532 -63.35 24.54 -11.43
CA LYS A 532 -64.75 24.82 -11.05
C LYS A 532 -64.88 25.12 -9.55
N SER A 533 -64.18 24.37 -8.70
CA SER A 533 -64.18 24.59 -7.24
C SER A 533 -63.53 25.93 -6.85
N SER A 534 -62.40 26.29 -7.47
CA SER A 534 -61.71 27.58 -7.23
C SER A 534 -62.56 28.80 -7.64
N LYS A 535 -63.42 28.68 -8.66
CA LYS A 535 -64.38 29.74 -9.04
C LYS A 535 -65.54 29.89 -8.05
N ARG A 536 -65.99 28.81 -7.42
CA ARG A 536 -67.10 28.82 -6.44
C ARG A 536 -66.68 29.35 -5.06
N SER A 537 -65.41 29.25 -4.69
CA SER A 537 -64.88 29.69 -3.39
C SER A 537 -64.56 31.18 -3.30
N LYS A 538 -64.80 31.98 -4.35
CA LYS A 538 -64.82 33.45 -4.25
C LYS A 538 -66.11 33.87 -3.52
N ILE A 539 -66.10 33.77 -2.20
CA ILE A 539 -67.18 34.30 -1.35
C ILE A 539 -67.26 35.81 -1.58
N GLN A 540 -68.47 36.30 -1.89
CA GLN A 540 -68.81 37.72 -1.97
C GLN A 540 -68.34 38.39 -0.68
N LYS A 541 -67.51 39.43 -0.78
CA LYS A 541 -67.28 40.36 0.33
C LYS A 541 -68.64 40.89 0.75
N VAL A 542 -69.17 40.39 1.87
CA VAL A 542 -70.26 41.05 2.58
C VAL A 542 -69.59 42.20 3.31
N ASN A 543 -69.91 43.43 2.88
CA ASN A 543 -69.47 44.65 3.55
C ASN A 543 -70.08 44.75 4.96
#